data_AF-A0A944YTN4-F1
#
_entry.id   AF-A0A944YTN4-F1
#
_cell.length_a   1.000
_cell.length_b   1.000
_cell.length_c   1.000
_cell.angle_alpha   90.00
_cell.angle_beta   90.00
_cell.angle_gamma   90.00
#
_symmetry.space_group_name_H-M   'P 1'
#
loop_
_entity.id
_entity.type
_entity.pdbx_description
1 polymer ?
#
loop_
_entity_poly.entity_id
_entity_poly.type
_entity_poly.pdbx_seq_one_letter_code
_entity_poly.pdbx_strand_id
1 'polypeptide(L)'
;MPRIFVLLVGFGASWILSVSLVSASGEPSAGARGMPGAVGTFEFQPSDWIEGTTSWWKDSDGVDPDVAGCHIGADEKGQANGRMFGEACLADGLLVESNPGAGVLHSHSNDVGHPDKFNCNVWCIAKGSVKGACVAAASPPCEQSAVCKCE
;
A
#
# COMPACT_ATOMS: atom_id res chain seq x y z
N MET A 1 -65.91 2.04 28.13
CA MET A 1 -64.97 1.69 27.04
C MET A 1 -63.55 1.99 27.52
N PRO A 2 -62.76 1.00 27.99
CA PRO A 2 -61.38 1.27 28.41
C PRO A 2 -60.45 1.21 27.19
N ARG A 3 -59.62 2.24 27.05
CA ARG A 3 -58.53 2.33 26.06
C ARG A 3 -57.33 1.58 26.63
N ILE A 4 -56.89 0.52 25.96
CA ILE A 4 -55.69 -0.24 26.32
C ILE A 4 -54.53 0.21 25.43
N PHE A 5 -53.46 0.62 26.11
CA PHE A 5 -52.16 1.04 25.58
C PHE A 5 -51.50 -0.07 24.74
N VAL A 6 -51.01 0.29 23.55
CA VAL A 6 -50.10 -0.54 22.76
C VAL A 6 -48.66 -0.18 23.15
N LEU A 7 -47.94 -1.15 23.70
CA LEU A 7 -46.52 -1.08 24.02
C LEU A 7 -45.71 -1.53 22.80
N LEU A 8 -45.02 -0.59 22.16
CA LEU A 8 -44.05 -0.86 21.09
C LEU A 8 -42.71 -1.25 21.72
N VAL A 9 -42.36 -2.53 21.63
CA VAL A 9 -41.03 -3.05 21.98
C VAL A 9 -40.10 -2.77 20.81
N GLY A 10 -39.29 -1.72 20.92
CA GLY A 10 -38.20 -1.43 19.99
C GLY A 10 -37.02 -2.36 20.23
N PHE A 11 -36.83 -3.35 19.35
CA PHE A 11 -35.59 -4.11 19.29
C PHE A 11 -34.49 -3.23 18.69
N GLY A 12 -33.54 -2.81 19.52
CA GLY A 12 -32.34 -2.11 19.09
C GLY A 12 -31.46 -3.03 18.24
N ALA A 13 -31.29 -2.69 16.96
CA ALA A 13 -30.31 -3.30 16.10
C ALA A 13 -28.91 -2.89 16.59
N SER A 14 -28.23 -3.82 17.27
CA SER A 14 -26.83 -3.68 17.65
C SER A 14 -25.97 -3.89 16.40
N TRP A 15 -25.59 -2.80 15.74
CA TRP A 15 -24.65 -2.82 14.63
C TRP A 15 -23.25 -3.08 15.19
N ILE A 16 -22.81 -4.33 15.11
CA ILE A 16 -21.42 -4.71 15.41
C ILE A 16 -20.55 -4.17 14.28
N LEU A 17 -19.91 -3.03 14.53
CA LEU A 17 -18.80 -2.51 13.72
C LEU A 17 -17.64 -3.51 13.81
N SER A 18 -17.48 -4.32 12.77
CA SER A 18 -16.29 -5.15 12.58
C SER A 18 -15.16 -4.26 12.11
N VAL A 19 -14.18 -4.00 12.97
CA VAL A 19 -12.96 -3.27 12.63
C VAL A 19 -11.99 -4.30 12.04
N SER A 20 -11.77 -4.26 10.73
CA SER A 20 -10.74 -5.07 10.08
C SER A 20 -9.36 -4.56 10.52
N LEU A 21 -8.71 -5.30 11.42
CA LEU A 21 -7.28 -5.15 11.68
C LEU A 21 -6.52 -5.57 10.42
N VAL A 22 -6.02 -4.59 9.66
CA VAL A 22 -5.06 -4.82 8.58
C VAL A 22 -3.71 -5.14 9.22
N SER A 23 -3.47 -6.42 9.49
CA SER A 23 -2.17 -6.91 9.91
C SER A 23 -1.14 -6.68 8.80
N ALA A 24 0.03 -6.10 9.12
CA ALA A 24 1.21 -6.32 8.27
C ALA A 24 1.47 -7.83 8.20
N SER A 25 1.70 -8.37 7.00
CA SER A 25 1.96 -9.80 6.83
C SER A 25 3.43 -10.16 7.01
N GLY A 26 4.34 -9.17 7.01
CA GLY A 26 5.78 -9.40 7.20
C GLY A 26 6.56 -8.19 7.74
N GLU A 27 7.81 -8.44 8.09
CA GLU A 27 8.81 -7.41 8.43
C GLU A 27 9.07 -6.48 7.23
N PRO A 28 9.55 -5.24 7.48
CA PRO A 28 9.99 -4.36 6.41
C PRO A 28 11.04 -5.02 5.51
N SER A 29 11.03 -4.67 4.23
CA SER A 29 12.04 -5.09 3.27
C SER A 29 13.44 -4.65 3.69
N ALA A 30 14.47 -5.20 3.05
CA ALA A 30 15.86 -4.82 3.35
C ALA A 30 16.11 -3.31 3.18
N GLY A 31 15.45 -2.68 2.20
CA GLY A 31 15.53 -1.24 1.96
C GLY A 31 14.79 -0.42 3.02
N ALA A 32 13.61 -0.88 3.44
CA ALA A 32 12.78 -0.19 4.42
C ALA A 32 13.22 -0.39 5.88
N ARG A 33 14.06 -1.39 6.16
CA ARG A 33 14.43 -1.73 7.54
C ARG A 33 15.16 -0.60 8.25
N GLY A 34 14.56 -0.13 9.34
CA GLY A 34 15.10 0.97 10.15
C GLY A 34 14.73 2.37 9.63
N MET A 35 14.01 2.47 8.50
CA MET A 35 13.46 3.74 8.05
C MET A 35 12.30 4.16 8.96
N PRO A 36 12.22 5.43 9.37
CA PRO A 36 11.08 5.94 10.11
C PRO A 36 9.76 5.70 9.38
N GLY A 37 8.74 5.25 10.10
CA GLY A 37 7.42 5.02 9.51
C GLY A 37 7.28 3.72 8.72
N ALA A 38 8.34 2.95 8.47
CA ALA A 38 8.20 1.61 7.91
C ALA A 38 7.44 0.70 8.89
N VAL A 39 6.28 0.18 8.47
CA VAL A 39 5.36 -0.60 9.32
C VAL A 39 5.50 -2.11 9.07
N GLY A 40 6.05 -2.49 7.92
CA GLY A 40 6.15 -3.87 7.48
C GLY A 40 5.66 -4.05 6.05
N THR A 41 5.66 -5.28 5.57
CA THR A 41 5.16 -5.64 4.24
C THR A 41 3.78 -6.26 4.32
N PHE A 42 3.10 -6.38 3.17
CA PHE A 42 1.85 -7.12 3.03
C PHE A 42 1.77 -7.81 1.67
N GLU A 43 1.02 -8.89 1.57
CA GLU A 43 0.75 -9.53 0.29
C GLU A 43 -0.11 -8.63 -0.60
N PHE A 44 0.35 -8.41 -1.82
CA PHE A 44 -0.37 -7.62 -2.82
C PHE A 44 -0.51 -8.40 -4.13
N GLN A 45 -1.73 -8.43 -4.65
CA GLN A 45 -2.04 -8.96 -5.97
C GLN A 45 -2.46 -7.80 -6.88
N PRO A 46 -1.81 -7.62 -8.04
CA PRO A 46 -2.23 -6.60 -8.98
C PRO A 46 -3.60 -6.93 -9.58
N SER A 47 -4.28 -5.93 -10.16
CA SER A 47 -5.61 -6.15 -10.75
C SER A 47 -5.61 -7.09 -11.97
N ASP A 48 -4.46 -7.19 -12.64
CA ASP A 48 -4.22 -8.10 -13.76
C ASP A 48 -3.51 -9.40 -13.32
N TRP A 49 -3.63 -9.75 -12.03
CA TRP A 49 -2.99 -10.91 -11.41
C TRP A 49 -3.18 -12.20 -12.21
N ILE A 50 -2.09 -12.94 -12.38
CA ILE A 50 -2.08 -14.21 -13.12
C ILE A 50 -1.70 -15.37 -12.19
N GLU A 51 -2.69 -16.17 -11.83
CA GLU A 51 -2.52 -17.35 -10.98
C GLU A 51 -1.44 -18.30 -11.52
N GLY A 52 -0.61 -18.82 -10.62
CA GLY A 52 0.46 -19.79 -10.89
C GLY A 52 1.67 -19.23 -11.62
N THR A 53 1.69 -17.94 -11.96
CA THR A 53 2.74 -17.36 -12.80
C THR A 53 3.89 -16.78 -11.98
N THR A 54 5.13 -16.96 -12.44
CA THR A 54 6.27 -16.16 -11.96
C THR A 54 6.34 -14.89 -12.81
N SER A 55 6.15 -13.74 -12.18
CA SER A 55 6.30 -12.44 -12.83
C SER A 55 7.61 -11.78 -12.41
N TRP A 56 8.06 -10.81 -13.21
CA TRP A 56 9.30 -10.08 -12.98
C TRP A 56 9.04 -8.59 -13.00
N TRP A 57 9.74 -7.87 -12.13
CA TRP A 57 9.48 -6.46 -11.91
C TRP A 57 10.76 -5.69 -11.61
N LYS A 58 10.72 -4.40 -11.92
CA LYS A 58 11.70 -3.41 -11.53
C LYS A 58 10.99 -2.22 -10.91
N ASP A 59 11.61 -1.66 -9.91
CA ASP A 59 11.12 -0.44 -9.28
C ASP A 59 11.83 0.79 -9.86
N SER A 60 11.17 1.94 -9.90
CA SER A 60 11.73 3.16 -10.50
C SER A 60 12.63 3.95 -9.55
N ASP A 61 12.29 3.94 -8.27
CA ASP A 61 12.85 4.77 -7.20
C ASP A 61 13.33 3.93 -6.02
N GLY A 62 12.87 2.68 -5.92
CA GLY A 62 13.23 1.84 -4.79
C GLY A 62 12.40 2.23 -3.58
N VAL A 63 12.93 1.99 -2.38
CA VAL A 63 12.25 2.38 -1.14
C VAL A 63 12.59 3.85 -0.84
N ASP A 64 11.80 4.78 -1.38
CA ASP A 64 11.89 6.22 -1.19
C ASP A 64 10.51 6.89 -1.06
N PRO A 65 9.96 6.99 0.17
CA PRO A 65 8.63 7.57 0.40
C PRO A 65 8.46 9.04 -0.03
N ASP A 66 9.53 9.75 -0.39
CA ASP A 66 9.44 11.13 -0.89
C ASP A 66 9.28 11.22 -2.41
N VAL A 67 9.52 10.11 -3.12
CA VAL A 67 9.48 10.01 -4.57
C VAL A 67 8.30 9.13 -4.96
N ALA A 68 7.61 9.49 -6.03
CA ALA A 68 6.47 8.72 -6.49
C ALA A 68 6.99 7.55 -7.33
N GLY A 69 6.79 6.33 -6.86
CA GLY A 69 7.31 5.14 -7.51
C GLY A 69 6.44 4.56 -8.61
N CYS A 70 7.03 3.69 -9.41
CA CYS A 70 6.36 2.92 -10.44
C CYS A 70 7.02 1.54 -10.54
N HIS A 71 6.24 0.52 -10.22
CA HIS A 71 6.63 -0.88 -10.31
C HIS A 71 6.37 -1.38 -11.73
N ILE A 72 7.45 -1.49 -12.51
CA ILE A 72 7.42 -1.76 -13.95
C ILE A 72 7.59 -3.26 -14.20
N GLY A 73 6.61 -3.87 -14.86
CA GLY A 73 6.63 -5.27 -15.23
C GLY A 73 7.66 -5.54 -16.32
N ALA A 74 8.38 -6.64 -16.17
CA ALA A 74 9.43 -7.09 -17.07
C ALA A 74 9.38 -8.60 -17.34
N ASP A 75 10.23 -9.07 -18.25
CA ASP A 75 10.60 -10.48 -18.34
C ASP A 75 11.84 -10.80 -17.47
N GLU A 76 12.25 -12.07 -17.45
CA GLU A 76 13.44 -12.54 -16.72
C GLU A 76 14.76 -11.89 -17.16
N LYS A 77 14.79 -11.25 -18.34
CA LYS A 77 15.95 -10.52 -18.88
C LYS A 77 15.83 -9.01 -18.59
N GLY A 78 14.77 -8.60 -17.91
CA GLY A 78 14.50 -7.22 -17.52
C GLY A 78 13.98 -6.34 -18.65
N GLN A 79 13.47 -6.92 -19.74
CA GLN A 79 12.77 -6.18 -20.79
C GLN A 79 11.34 -5.89 -20.35
N ALA A 80 10.90 -4.63 -20.49
CA ALA A 80 9.55 -4.24 -20.07
C ALA A 80 8.47 -5.02 -20.83
N ASN A 81 7.44 -5.48 -20.13
CA ASN A 81 6.36 -6.28 -20.71
C ASN A 81 5.02 -5.52 -20.83
N GLY A 82 5.01 -4.23 -20.47
CA GLY A 82 3.85 -3.35 -20.56
C GLY A 82 2.96 -3.30 -19.31
N ARG A 83 3.17 -4.18 -18.32
CA ARG A 83 2.50 -4.07 -17.01
C ARG A 83 3.19 -3.00 -16.17
N MET A 84 2.42 -2.27 -15.36
CA MET A 84 2.96 -1.29 -14.42
C MET A 84 1.96 -0.97 -13.31
N PHE A 85 2.47 -0.68 -12.11
CA PHE A 85 1.67 -0.24 -10.96
C PHE A 85 2.36 0.91 -10.27
N GLY A 86 1.64 2.02 -10.07
CA GLY A 86 2.12 3.05 -9.18
C GLY A 86 1.87 2.67 -7.73
N GLU A 87 2.51 3.41 -6.86
CA GLU A 87 2.27 3.36 -5.43
C GLU A 87 0.90 3.94 -5.08
N ALA A 88 0.42 3.63 -3.89
CA ALA A 88 -0.95 3.97 -3.51
C ALA A 88 -1.05 4.39 -2.04
N CYS A 89 -2.05 5.22 -1.76
CA CYS A 89 -2.49 5.46 -0.39
C CYS A 89 -3.57 4.46 -0.01
N LEU A 90 -3.32 3.68 1.04
CA LEU A 90 -4.33 2.82 1.65
C LEU A 90 -5.42 3.65 2.34
N ALA A 91 -6.56 3.02 2.62
CA ALA A 91 -7.70 3.68 3.25
C ALA A 91 -7.41 4.25 4.65
N ASP A 92 -6.41 3.70 5.35
CA ASP A 92 -5.91 4.18 6.64
C ASP A 92 -4.83 5.28 6.50
N GLY A 93 -4.52 5.71 5.28
CA GLY A 93 -3.57 6.77 4.98
C GLY A 93 -2.10 6.32 4.94
N LEU A 94 -1.82 5.02 5.02
CA LEU A 94 -0.47 4.48 4.81
C LEU A 94 -0.12 4.50 3.32
N LEU A 95 1.14 4.79 3.00
CA LEU A 95 1.71 4.63 1.66
C LEU A 95 2.06 3.15 1.43
N VAL A 96 1.70 2.63 0.26
CA VAL A 96 2.25 1.39 -0.29
C VAL A 96 3.49 1.75 -1.07
N GLU A 97 4.63 1.23 -0.65
CA GLU A 97 5.95 1.54 -1.18
C GLU A 97 6.53 0.34 -1.91
N SER A 98 6.92 0.49 -3.17
CA SER A 98 7.58 -0.58 -3.91
C SER A 98 8.99 -0.87 -3.38
N ASN A 99 9.47 -2.08 -3.63
CA ASN A 99 10.77 -2.56 -3.17
C ASN A 99 11.30 -3.61 -4.18
N PRO A 100 12.57 -4.07 -4.13
CA PRO A 100 13.59 -3.88 -3.11
C PRO A 100 14.53 -2.68 -3.32
N GLY A 101 14.50 -2.05 -4.49
CA GLY A 101 15.41 -0.96 -4.85
C GLY A 101 15.31 -0.57 -6.33
N ALA A 102 15.67 0.67 -6.65
CA ALA A 102 15.58 1.21 -8.00
C ALA A 102 16.33 0.35 -9.02
N GLY A 103 15.64 -0.04 -10.10
CA GLY A 103 16.17 -0.82 -11.22
C GLY A 103 16.50 -2.28 -10.91
N VAL A 104 16.29 -2.75 -9.67
CA VAL A 104 16.58 -4.12 -9.28
C VAL A 104 15.52 -5.06 -9.82
N LEU A 105 15.92 -5.89 -10.79
CA LEU A 105 15.06 -6.94 -11.33
C LEU A 105 14.85 -8.03 -10.27
N HIS A 106 13.59 -8.31 -9.95
CA HIS A 106 13.20 -9.35 -9.00
C HIS A 106 11.94 -10.06 -9.46
N SER A 107 11.72 -11.28 -8.96
CA SER A 107 10.59 -12.12 -9.32
C SER A 107 9.56 -12.23 -8.21
N HIS A 108 8.28 -12.33 -8.56
CA HIS A 108 7.20 -12.69 -7.64
C HIS A 108 6.68 -14.08 -7.98
N SER A 109 6.56 -14.94 -6.97
CA SER A 109 5.90 -16.24 -7.12
C SER A 109 4.39 -16.04 -7.11
N ASN A 110 3.68 -16.76 -7.98
CA ASN A 110 2.22 -16.64 -8.13
C ASN A 110 1.79 -15.18 -8.34
N ASP A 111 2.64 -14.34 -8.94
CA ASP A 111 2.39 -12.92 -9.18
C ASP A 111 1.95 -12.14 -7.91
N VAL A 112 2.38 -12.59 -6.73
CA VAL A 112 2.12 -11.94 -5.43
C VAL A 112 3.35 -11.15 -4.97
N GLY A 113 3.18 -9.83 -4.89
CA GLY A 113 4.18 -8.90 -4.39
C GLY A 113 4.12 -8.73 -2.87
N HIS A 114 5.19 -8.15 -2.32
CA HIS A 114 5.31 -7.83 -0.89
C HIS A 114 5.84 -6.39 -0.70
N PRO A 115 5.11 -5.36 -1.17
CA PRO A 115 5.51 -3.96 -0.98
C PRO A 115 5.53 -3.60 0.51
N ASP A 116 6.30 -2.56 0.83
CA ASP A 116 6.35 -1.99 2.17
C ASP A 116 5.14 -1.08 2.44
N LYS A 117 4.82 -0.89 3.72
CA LYS A 117 3.85 0.11 4.18
C LYS A 117 4.58 1.18 4.96
N PHE A 118 4.30 2.44 4.63
CA PHE A 118 4.86 3.60 5.31
C PHE A 118 3.79 4.47 5.97
N ASN A 119 4.02 4.80 7.24
CA ASN A 119 3.31 5.86 7.93
C ASN A 119 3.95 7.20 7.60
N CYS A 120 3.36 7.93 6.66
CA CYS A 120 3.89 9.21 6.19
C CYS A 120 4.02 10.28 7.28
N ASN A 121 3.16 10.26 8.30
CA ASN A 121 3.29 11.21 9.40
C ASN A 121 4.56 10.94 10.22
N VAL A 122 4.85 9.66 10.52
CA VAL A 122 6.07 9.28 11.24
C VAL A 122 7.33 9.55 10.39
N TRP A 123 7.28 9.22 9.09
CA TRP A 123 8.35 9.53 8.14
C TRP A 123 8.68 11.02 8.14
N CYS A 124 7.68 11.88 7.94
CA CYS A 124 7.87 13.33 7.86
C CYS A 124 8.33 13.97 9.17
N ILE A 125 7.81 13.52 10.32
CA ILE A 125 8.25 14.01 11.64
C ILE A 125 9.73 13.67 11.87
N ALA A 126 10.18 12.47 11.50
CA ALA A 126 11.59 12.09 11.64
C ALA A 126 12.52 12.94 10.76
N LYS A 127 12.01 13.49 9.66
CA LYS A 127 12.69 14.46 8.79
C LYS A 127 12.59 15.91 9.28
N GLY A 128 11.93 16.17 10.40
CA GLY A 128 11.80 17.49 11.00
C GLY A 128 10.59 18.31 10.53
N SER A 129 9.65 17.69 9.82
CA SER A 129 8.37 18.33 9.47
C SER A 129 7.37 18.25 10.63
N VAL A 130 6.29 19.04 10.59
CA VAL A 130 5.28 19.03 11.66
C VAL A 130 4.36 17.82 11.51
N LYS A 131 4.04 17.47 10.27
CA LYS A 131 3.18 16.34 9.93
C LYS A 131 3.50 15.81 8.54
N GLY A 132 2.89 14.69 8.20
CA GLY A 132 2.92 14.13 6.86
C GLY A 132 1.67 13.34 6.53
N ALA A 133 1.37 13.23 5.24
CA ALA A 133 0.25 12.45 4.74
C ALA A 133 0.63 11.77 3.43
N CYS A 134 0.06 10.59 3.17
CA CYS A 134 0.12 9.99 1.85
C CYS A 134 -0.78 10.80 0.89
N VAL A 135 -0.25 11.17 -0.27
CA VAL A 135 -1.00 11.88 -1.31
C VAL A 135 -0.72 11.28 -2.67
N ALA A 136 -1.69 11.39 -3.58
CA ALA A 136 -1.49 11.00 -4.98
C ALA A 136 -0.43 11.89 -5.66
N ALA A 137 0.38 11.28 -6.51
CA ALA A 137 1.42 11.93 -7.30
C ALA A 137 1.53 11.30 -8.69
N ALA A 138 2.15 12.02 -9.63
CA ALA A 138 2.43 11.51 -10.96
C ALA A 138 3.79 10.78 -10.96
N SER A 139 3.87 9.63 -11.63
CA SER A 139 5.12 8.88 -11.79
C SER A 139 5.20 8.15 -13.13
N PRO A 140 5.60 8.83 -14.23
CA PRO A 140 5.76 8.16 -15.51
C PRO A 140 6.76 6.98 -15.41
N PRO A 141 6.45 5.78 -15.96
CA PRO A 141 5.37 5.52 -16.92
C PRO A 141 3.99 5.23 -16.30
N CYS A 142 3.88 5.07 -14.99
CA CYS A 142 2.60 4.92 -14.31
C CYS A 142 1.76 6.20 -14.42
N GLU A 143 0.46 6.04 -14.70
CA GLU A 143 -0.46 7.17 -14.82
C GLU A 143 -0.66 7.89 -13.48
N GLN A 144 -0.69 7.12 -12.39
CA GLN A 144 -0.83 7.60 -11.02
C GLN A 144 0.04 6.77 -10.08
N SER A 145 0.55 7.42 -9.04
CA SER A 145 1.29 6.85 -7.93
C SER A 145 0.96 7.63 -6.64
N ALA A 146 1.74 7.46 -5.57
CA ALA A 146 1.57 8.17 -4.30
C ALA A 146 2.93 8.52 -3.67
N VAL A 147 2.94 9.45 -2.72
CA VAL A 147 4.12 9.83 -1.93
C VAL A 147 3.73 10.23 -0.52
N CYS A 148 4.69 10.22 0.40
CA CYS A 148 4.60 10.94 1.65
C CYS A 148 4.88 12.43 1.45
N LYS A 149 3.82 13.25 1.53
CA LYS A 149 3.94 14.70 1.53
C LYS A 149 4.14 15.23 2.94
N CYS A 150 5.29 15.86 3.17
CA CYS A 150 5.62 16.50 4.44
C CYS A 150 5.24 17.99 4.45
N GLU A 151 4.74 18.47 5.60
CA GLU A 151 4.32 19.85 5.86
C GLU A 151 4.84 20.38 7.20
#